data_AF-K1V8L8-F1
#
_entry.id   AF-K1V8L8-F1
#
_cell.length_a   1.000
_cell.length_b   1.000
_cell.length_c   1.000
_cell.angle_alpha   90.00
_cell.angle_beta   90.00
_cell.angle_gamma   90.00
#
_symmetry.space_group_name_H-M   'P 1'
#
loop_
_entity.id
_entity.type
_entity.pdbx_description
1 polymer ?
#
loop_
_entity_poly.entity_id
_entity_poly.type
_entity_poly.pdbx_seq_one_letter_code
_entity_poly.pdbx_strand_id
1 'polypeptide(L)'
;MFRPQVARSARTLGRRANSTTAQQAQQKAQQAAQDAKQAAGDVAAKAKDALNSPKAQEVSQKANELFESGAQAVRKVTGPIGDKVGNALGSYKQPLQYNWQVFKSLVKQVYQAEKLAPPTHLSQWTSAYSEIFHKAASKQWWSQVLSSGSWAKLAVGGLEAYGLYKIGEILGRRHLIGYNVPANAVGQH
;
A
#
# COMPACT_ATOMS: atom_id res chain seq x y z
N MET A 1 -0.22 -39.30 -64.44
CA MET A 1 0.08 -38.92 -63.05
C MET A 1 -0.86 -37.80 -62.64
N PHE A 2 -1.86 -38.10 -61.81
CA PHE A 2 -2.81 -37.12 -61.24
C PHE A 2 -2.84 -37.31 -59.72
N ARG A 3 -2.73 -36.21 -58.96
CA ARG A 3 -3.00 -36.15 -57.52
C ARG A 3 -3.89 -34.95 -57.25
N PRO A 4 -5.06 -35.10 -56.60
CA PRO A 4 -5.69 -33.98 -55.92
C PRO A 4 -5.20 -33.91 -54.47
N GLN A 5 -4.67 -32.74 -54.09
CA GLN A 5 -4.38 -32.37 -52.70
C GLN A 5 -5.65 -31.88 -52.01
N VAL A 6 -5.74 -32.19 -50.72
CA VAL A 6 -6.91 -32.15 -49.85
C VAL A 6 -7.24 -30.72 -49.39
N ALA A 7 -8.55 -30.45 -49.26
CA ALA A 7 -9.13 -29.23 -48.74
C ALA A 7 -8.70 -28.91 -47.29
N ARG A 8 -8.20 -27.68 -47.05
CA ARG A 8 -8.16 -27.04 -45.72
C ARG A 8 -8.21 -25.51 -45.87
N SER A 9 -9.35 -24.90 -45.58
CA SER A 9 -9.46 -23.51 -45.12
C SER A 9 -10.86 -23.20 -44.60
N ALA A 10 -11.08 -23.44 -43.30
CA ALA A 10 -12.33 -23.05 -42.62
C ALA A 10 -12.10 -22.73 -41.13
N ARG A 11 -11.03 -21.98 -40.78
CA ARG A 11 -10.76 -21.60 -39.37
C ARG A 11 -10.20 -20.18 -39.19
N THR A 12 -10.73 -19.17 -39.88
CA THR A 12 -10.26 -17.78 -39.68
C THR A 12 -11.37 -16.72 -39.52
N LEU A 13 -12.65 -17.10 -39.53
CA LEU A 13 -13.74 -16.12 -39.40
C LEU A 13 -14.13 -15.77 -37.94
N GLY A 14 -13.75 -16.57 -36.95
CA GLY A 14 -14.15 -16.34 -35.54
C GLY A 14 -13.35 -15.29 -34.76
N ARG A 15 -12.20 -14.81 -35.27
CA ARG A 15 -11.30 -13.92 -34.49
C ARG A 15 -11.57 -12.42 -34.65
N ARG A 16 -12.32 -11.99 -35.67
CA ARG A 16 -12.47 -10.56 -36.01
C ARG A 16 -13.64 -9.86 -35.31
N ALA A 17 -14.61 -10.60 -34.80
CA ALA A 17 -15.79 -10.03 -34.14
C ALA A 17 -15.57 -9.61 -32.67
N ASN A 18 -14.45 -10.00 -32.06
CA ASN A 18 -14.17 -9.73 -30.64
C ASN A 18 -13.21 -8.55 -30.39
N SER A 19 -12.63 -7.96 -31.44
CA SER A 19 -11.64 -6.87 -31.34
C SER A 19 -12.25 -5.47 -31.35
N THR A 20 -13.42 -5.29 -31.95
CA THR A 20 -14.09 -3.98 -32.07
C THR A 20 -14.69 -3.50 -30.74
N THR A 21 -15.24 -4.39 -29.92
CA THR A 21 -15.79 -4.07 -28.59
C THR A 21 -14.70 -3.77 -27.56
N ALA A 22 -13.57 -4.48 -27.61
CA ALA A 22 -12.42 -4.22 -26.74
C ALA A 22 -11.75 -2.87 -27.04
N GLN A 23 -11.59 -2.53 -28.31
CA GLN A 23 -11.03 -1.23 -28.73
C GLN A 23 -11.97 -0.06 -28.36
N GLN A 24 -13.29 -0.22 -28.48
CA GLN A 24 -14.26 0.81 -28.07
C GLN A 24 -14.33 0.99 -26.54
N ALA A 25 -14.20 -0.10 -25.76
CA ALA A 25 -14.13 -0.01 -24.30
C ALA A 25 -12.85 0.70 -23.83
N GLN A 26 -11.74 0.46 -24.50
CA GLN A 26 -10.44 1.07 -24.18
C GLN A 26 -10.41 2.57 -24.54
N GLN A 27 -11.05 2.97 -25.65
CA GLN A 27 -11.21 4.38 -26.02
C GLN A 27 -12.14 5.14 -25.06
N LYS A 28 -13.26 4.54 -24.62
CA LYS A 28 -14.15 5.15 -23.62
C LYS A 28 -13.51 5.24 -22.22
N ALA A 29 -12.68 4.27 -21.84
CA ALA A 29 -11.91 4.33 -20.60
C ALA A 29 -10.84 5.42 -20.63
N GLN A 30 -10.20 5.64 -21.79
CA GLN A 30 -9.22 6.73 -21.97
C GLN A 30 -9.89 8.11 -21.97
N GLN A 31 -11.07 8.25 -22.56
CA GLN A 31 -11.86 9.49 -22.50
C GLN A 31 -12.33 9.79 -21.07
N ALA A 32 -12.89 8.80 -20.35
CA ALA A 32 -13.28 8.97 -18.96
C ALA A 32 -12.09 9.29 -18.02
N ALA A 33 -10.90 8.74 -18.31
CA ALA A 33 -9.69 9.07 -17.57
C ALA A 33 -9.18 10.49 -17.88
N GLN A 34 -9.37 10.99 -19.11
CA GLN A 34 -9.03 12.37 -19.48
C GLN A 34 -10.01 13.37 -18.88
N ASP A 35 -11.31 13.08 -18.89
CA ASP A 35 -12.35 13.90 -18.26
C ASP A 35 -12.17 13.96 -16.73
N ALA A 36 -11.82 12.82 -16.11
CA ALA A 36 -11.49 12.78 -14.69
C ALA A 36 -10.20 13.53 -14.35
N LYS A 37 -9.21 13.53 -15.24
CA LYS A 37 -7.95 14.26 -15.05
C LYS A 37 -8.15 15.78 -15.22
N GLN A 38 -9.06 16.20 -16.09
CA GLN A 38 -9.47 17.60 -16.25
C GLN A 38 -10.29 18.07 -15.04
N ALA A 39 -11.28 17.29 -14.60
CA ALA A 39 -12.05 17.60 -13.38
C ALA A 39 -11.15 17.64 -12.13
N ALA A 40 -10.17 16.74 -12.01
CA ALA A 40 -9.19 16.76 -10.94
C ALA A 40 -8.22 17.94 -11.06
N GLY A 41 -7.86 18.36 -12.28
CA GLY A 41 -7.07 19.55 -12.55
C GLY A 41 -7.78 20.84 -12.10
N ASP A 42 -9.07 20.95 -12.37
CA ASP A 42 -9.90 22.11 -11.99
C ASP A 42 -10.13 22.19 -10.47
N VAL A 43 -10.29 21.03 -9.81
CA VAL A 43 -10.40 20.96 -8.35
C VAL A 43 -9.05 21.22 -7.68
N ALA A 44 -7.95 20.72 -8.25
CA ALA A 44 -6.60 21.00 -7.74
C ALA A 44 -6.19 22.46 -7.95
N ALA A 45 -6.61 23.11 -9.04
CA ALA A 45 -6.40 24.53 -9.28
C ALA A 45 -7.18 25.38 -8.27
N LYS A 46 -8.46 25.06 -8.02
CA LYS A 46 -9.29 25.71 -6.99
C LYS A 46 -8.76 25.49 -5.57
N ALA A 47 -8.18 24.32 -5.29
CA ALA A 47 -7.54 24.04 -4.01
C ALA A 47 -6.22 24.80 -3.81
N LYS A 48 -5.44 25.00 -4.88
CA LYS A 48 -4.21 25.81 -4.84
C LYS A 48 -4.49 27.29 -4.62
N ASP A 49 -5.56 27.84 -5.21
CA ASP A 49 -5.97 29.23 -4.98
C ASP A 49 -6.47 29.47 -3.54
N ALA A 50 -7.14 28.48 -2.93
CA ALA A 50 -7.60 28.56 -1.54
C ALA A 50 -6.46 28.45 -0.51
N LEU A 51 -5.32 27.84 -0.87
CA LEU A 51 -4.16 27.67 0.00
C LEU A 51 -3.29 28.94 0.14
N ASN A 52 -3.46 29.94 -0.73
CA ASN A 52 -2.60 31.13 -0.77
C ASN A 52 -3.12 32.34 0.03
N SER A 53 -4.24 32.21 0.78
CA SER A 53 -4.73 33.30 1.66
C SER A 53 -4.38 33.05 3.14
N PRO A 54 -3.69 33.99 3.83
CA PRO A 54 -3.14 33.75 5.17
C PRO A 54 -4.17 34.05 6.27
N LYS A 55 -5.31 33.34 6.28
CA LYS A 55 -6.28 33.35 7.40
C LYS A 55 -6.86 31.95 7.62
N ALA A 56 -6.16 31.17 8.42
CA ALA A 56 -6.45 29.76 8.71
C ALA A 56 -7.84 29.48 9.34
N GLN A 57 -8.59 30.49 9.78
CA GLN A 57 -9.94 30.34 10.34
C GLN A 57 -11.08 30.47 9.32
N GLU A 58 -10.90 31.21 8.22
CA GLU A 58 -11.92 31.25 7.14
C GLU A 58 -11.83 30.01 6.24
N VAL A 59 -10.65 29.39 6.16
CA VAL A 59 -10.40 28.16 5.40
C VAL A 59 -11.18 26.99 6.00
N SER A 60 -11.32 26.90 7.32
CA SER A 60 -12.09 25.82 7.96
C SER A 60 -13.61 25.96 7.73
N GLN A 61 -14.13 27.19 7.67
CA GLN A 61 -15.56 27.43 7.42
C GLN A 61 -15.92 27.22 5.94
N LYS A 62 -15.10 27.75 5.02
CA LYS A 62 -15.27 27.47 3.58
C LYS A 62 -14.97 26.03 3.22
N ALA A 63 -14.06 25.35 3.91
CA ALA A 63 -13.83 23.92 3.71
C ALA A 63 -15.05 23.09 4.14
N ASN A 64 -15.75 23.44 5.22
CA ASN A 64 -16.98 22.76 5.61
C ASN A 64 -18.11 23.00 4.58
N GLU A 65 -18.29 24.22 4.07
CA GLU A 65 -19.26 24.49 2.99
C GLU A 65 -18.87 23.81 1.67
N LEU A 66 -17.58 23.75 1.32
CA LEU A 66 -17.09 23.04 0.14
C LEU A 66 -17.19 21.52 0.31
N PHE A 67 -17.08 21.03 1.54
CA PHE A 67 -17.23 19.61 1.87
C PHE A 67 -18.70 19.22 1.88
N GLU A 68 -19.62 20.09 2.32
CA GLU A 68 -21.06 19.83 2.22
C GLU A 68 -21.56 19.95 0.77
N SER A 69 -21.12 20.97 0.04
CA SER A 69 -21.43 21.13 -1.39
C SER A 69 -20.77 20.03 -2.23
N GLY A 70 -19.56 19.64 -1.87
CA GLY A 70 -18.82 18.52 -2.44
C GLY A 70 -19.45 17.18 -2.09
N ALA A 71 -19.95 16.99 -0.86
CA ALA A 71 -20.67 15.79 -0.46
C ALA A 71 -22.02 15.67 -1.16
N GLN A 72 -22.69 16.78 -1.47
CA GLN A 72 -23.92 16.78 -2.27
C GLN A 72 -23.66 16.50 -3.75
N ALA A 73 -22.57 17.04 -4.31
CA ALA A 73 -22.10 16.71 -5.67
C ALA A 73 -21.67 15.23 -5.76
N VAL A 74 -20.96 14.73 -4.75
CA VAL A 74 -20.60 13.33 -4.62
C VAL A 74 -21.85 12.47 -4.48
N ARG A 75 -22.84 12.81 -3.64
CA ARG A 75 -24.10 12.05 -3.54
C ARG A 75 -24.89 12.00 -4.86
N LYS A 76 -24.93 13.09 -5.63
CA LYS A 76 -25.60 13.13 -6.94
C LYS A 76 -24.85 12.35 -8.03
N VAL A 77 -23.52 12.26 -7.94
CA VAL A 77 -22.67 11.46 -8.84
C VAL A 77 -22.58 9.99 -8.39
N THR A 78 -22.81 9.69 -7.11
CA THR A 78 -22.68 8.34 -6.53
C THR A 78 -23.94 7.48 -6.69
N GLY A 79 -25.05 8.01 -7.21
CA GLY A 79 -26.25 7.21 -7.50
C GLY A 79 -26.04 6.25 -8.69
N PRO A 80 -26.37 6.63 -9.95
CA PRO A 80 -26.31 5.71 -11.09
C PRO A 80 -24.93 5.57 -11.77
N ILE A 81 -23.97 6.47 -11.49
CA ILE A 81 -22.58 6.36 -11.98
C ILE A 81 -21.72 5.57 -10.99
N GLY A 82 -22.04 5.60 -9.69
CA GLY A 82 -21.42 4.79 -8.65
C GLY A 82 -21.50 3.29 -8.92
N ASP A 83 -22.66 2.80 -9.40
CA ASP A 83 -22.85 1.38 -9.72
C ASP A 83 -22.05 0.94 -10.96
N LYS A 84 -21.92 1.81 -11.97
CA LYS A 84 -21.15 1.51 -13.20
C LYS A 84 -19.64 1.63 -12.98
N VAL A 85 -19.19 2.58 -12.16
CA VAL A 85 -17.80 2.68 -11.69
C VAL A 85 -17.49 1.54 -10.72
N GLY A 86 -18.45 1.09 -9.90
CA GLY A 86 -18.35 -0.11 -9.08
C GLY A 86 -18.16 -1.38 -9.90
N ASN A 87 -18.89 -1.53 -11.01
CA ASN A 87 -18.73 -2.66 -11.93
C ASN A 87 -17.44 -2.58 -12.78
N ALA A 88 -17.01 -1.39 -13.19
CA ALA A 88 -15.74 -1.18 -13.89
C ALA A 88 -14.50 -1.29 -12.97
N LEU A 89 -14.61 -0.86 -11.71
CA LEU A 89 -13.63 -1.14 -10.66
C LEU A 89 -13.65 -2.61 -10.25
N GLY A 90 -14.78 -3.32 -10.39
CA GLY A 90 -14.85 -4.77 -10.27
C GLY A 90 -13.88 -5.48 -11.21
N SER A 91 -13.71 -4.96 -12.43
CA SER A 91 -12.73 -5.46 -13.41
C SER A 91 -11.28 -5.09 -13.05
N TYR A 92 -11.05 -3.96 -12.37
CA TYR A 92 -9.72 -3.53 -11.89
C TYR A 92 -9.31 -4.10 -10.53
N LYS A 93 -10.25 -4.64 -9.74
CA LYS A 93 -9.94 -5.40 -8.53
C LYS A 93 -9.19 -6.68 -8.86
N GLN A 94 -9.47 -7.29 -10.01
CA GLN A 94 -8.86 -8.56 -10.41
C GLN A 94 -7.33 -8.48 -10.60
N PRO A 95 -6.74 -7.49 -11.31
CA PRO A 95 -5.28 -7.35 -11.38
C PRO A 95 -4.65 -6.95 -10.03
N LEU A 96 -5.30 -6.12 -9.22
CA LEU A 96 -4.79 -5.74 -7.90
C LEU A 96 -4.78 -6.92 -6.92
N GLN A 97 -5.85 -7.72 -6.92
CA GLN A 97 -5.92 -8.94 -6.13
C GLN A 97 -4.85 -9.94 -6.57
N TYR A 98 -4.67 -10.13 -7.88
CA TYR A 98 -3.60 -10.99 -8.39
C TYR A 98 -2.22 -10.52 -7.92
N ASN A 99 -1.88 -9.24 -8.08
CA ASN A 99 -0.60 -8.68 -7.62
C ASN A 99 -0.43 -8.82 -6.10
N TRP A 100 -1.51 -8.66 -5.33
CA TRP A 100 -1.48 -8.87 -3.89
C TRP A 100 -1.22 -10.34 -3.52
N GLN A 101 -1.82 -11.30 -4.23
CA GLN A 101 -1.56 -12.72 -4.00
C GLN A 101 -0.11 -13.10 -4.32
N VAL A 102 0.45 -12.56 -5.41
CA VAL A 102 1.87 -12.75 -5.75
C VAL A 102 2.77 -12.10 -4.71
N PHE A 103 2.46 -10.88 -4.27
CA PHE A 103 3.21 -10.23 -3.20
C PHE A 103 3.17 -11.06 -1.89
N LYS A 104 1.98 -11.56 -1.51
CA LYS A 104 1.80 -12.40 -0.33
C LYS A 104 2.60 -13.70 -0.42
N SER A 105 2.65 -14.34 -1.60
CA SER A 105 3.44 -15.57 -1.77
C SER A 105 4.94 -15.29 -1.68
N LEU A 106 5.42 -14.17 -2.23
CA LEU A 106 6.81 -13.73 -2.11
C LEU A 106 7.18 -13.46 -0.64
N VAL A 107 6.34 -12.71 0.08
CA VAL A 107 6.55 -12.46 1.52
C VAL A 107 6.61 -13.77 2.31
N LYS A 108 5.74 -14.75 1.99
CA LYS A 108 5.76 -16.06 2.65
C LYS A 108 7.05 -16.83 2.38
N GLN A 109 7.56 -16.78 1.16
CA GLN A 109 8.83 -17.44 0.80
C GLN A 109 10.00 -16.81 1.55
N VAL A 110 10.09 -15.48 1.54
CA VAL A 110 11.14 -14.74 2.29
C VAL A 110 11.05 -15.04 3.78
N TYR A 111 9.85 -15.06 4.35
CA TYR A 111 9.65 -15.39 5.76
C TYR A 111 10.20 -16.78 6.14
N GLN A 112 10.00 -17.78 5.27
CA GLN A 112 10.52 -19.13 5.49
C GLN A 112 12.02 -19.22 5.24
N ALA A 113 12.52 -18.59 4.17
CA ALA A 113 13.93 -18.62 3.78
C ALA A 113 14.81 -17.90 4.80
N GLU A 114 14.37 -16.72 5.27
CA GLU A 114 15.09 -15.89 6.24
C GLU A 114 14.84 -16.31 7.70
N LYS A 115 14.12 -17.41 7.92
CA LYS A 115 13.82 -17.96 9.26
C LYS A 115 13.27 -16.88 10.21
N LEU A 116 12.36 -16.03 9.71
CA LEU A 116 11.71 -14.98 10.50
C LEU A 116 10.70 -15.54 11.51
N ALA A 117 10.44 -16.84 11.46
CA ALA A 117 9.62 -17.51 12.46
C ALA A 117 10.33 -17.55 13.82
N PRO A 118 9.61 -17.27 14.92
CA PRO A 118 10.20 -17.38 16.24
C PRO A 118 10.69 -18.82 16.47
N PRO A 119 11.88 -19.00 17.07
CA PRO A 119 12.41 -20.32 17.35
C PRO A 119 11.48 -21.06 18.32
N THR A 120 11.09 -22.28 17.94
CA THR A 120 10.11 -23.10 18.67
C THR A 120 10.73 -23.82 19.87
N HIS A 121 12.06 -23.94 19.92
CA HIS A 121 12.77 -24.66 20.97
C HIS A 121 13.33 -23.69 22.01
N LEU A 122 13.05 -23.94 23.29
CA LEU A 122 13.56 -23.14 24.41
C LEU A 122 15.09 -23.12 24.49
N SER A 123 15.76 -24.20 24.09
CA SER A 123 17.22 -24.29 24.06
C SER A 123 17.86 -23.27 23.11
N GLN A 124 17.17 -22.86 22.04
CA GLN A 124 17.66 -21.85 21.10
C GLN A 124 17.60 -20.46 21.74
N TRP A 125 16.55 -20.18 22.51
CA TRP A 125 16.45 -18.94 23.29
C TRP A 125 17.54 -18.85 24.35
N THR A 126 17.71 -19.89 25.18
CA THR A 126 18.73 -19.87 26.23
C THR A 126 20.14 -19.71 25.67
N SER A 127 20.43 -20.38 24.56
CA SER A 127 21.74 -20.30 23.89
C SER A 127 21.99 -18.91 23.29
N ALA A 128 20.98 -18.30 22.66
CA ALA A 128 21.11 -16.96 22.11
C ALA A 128 21.36 -15.92 23.22
N TYR A 129 20.63 -15.99 24.33
CA TYR A 129 20.83 -15.08 25.46
C TYR A 129 22.19 -15.25 26.13
N SER A 130 22.64 -16.49 26.35
CA SER A 130 23.95 -16.74 26.93
C SER A 130 25.07 -16.23 26.01
N GLU A 131 24.97 -16.47 24.70
CA GLU A 131 25.94 -15.99 23.72
C GLU A 131 26.01 -14.46 23.67
N ILE A 132 24.86 -13.77 23.67
CA ILE A 132 24.81 -12.31 23.71
C ILE A 132 25.47 -11.78 24.98
N PHE A 133 25.17 -12.37 26.14
CA PHE A 133 25.74 -11.95 27.41
C PHE A 133 27.26 -12.17 27.45
N HIS A 134 27.72 -13.33 26.99
CA HIS A 134 29.15 -13.64 26.89
C HIS A 134 29.91 -12.67 25.97
N LYS A 135 29.32 -12.29 24.83
CA LYS A 135 29.93 -11.30 23.91
C LYS A 135 29.91 -9.90 24.50
N ALA A 136 28.80 -9.49 25.11
CA ALA A 136 28.66 -8.17 25.71
C ALA A 136 29.63 -7.94 26.88
N ALA A 137 29.88 -8.98 27.69
CA ALA A 137 30.82 -8.91 28.82
C ALA A 137 32.31 -8.97 28.40
N SER A 138 32.60 -9.37 27.17
CA SER A 138 33.98 -9.55 26.68
C SER A 138 34.57 -8.26 26.12
N LYS A 139 35.62 -7.74 26.76
CA LYS A 139 36.39 -6.58 26.24
C LYS A 139 37.04 -6.85 24.88
N GLN A 140 37.49 -8.08 24.66
CA GLN A 140 38.13 -8.49 23.41
C GLN A 140 37.14 -8.48 22.23
N TRP A 141 35.88 -8.80 22.49
CA TRP A 141 34.84 -8.73 21.46
C TRP A 141 34.60 -7.28 21.02
N TRP A 142 34.50 -6.35 21.97
CA TRP A 142 34.33 -4.92 21.69
C TRP A 142 35.52 -4.33 20.93
N SER A 143 36.75 -4.67 21.30
CA SER A 143 37.94 -4.19 20.57
C SER A 143 37.95 -4.70 19.13
N GLN A 144 37.53 -5.95 18.89
CA GLN A 144 37.42 -6.53 17.56
C GLN A 144 36.28 -5.88 16.74
N VAL A 145 35.13 -5.60 17.35
CA VAL A 145 34.00 -4.91 16.69
C VAL A 145 34.38 -3.51 16.24
N LEU A 146 35.11 -2.77 17.08
CA LEU A 146 35.55 -1.41 16.77
C LEU A 146 36.64 -1.39 15.70
N SER A 147 37.64 -2.26 15.80
CA SER A 147 38.75 -2.35 14.83
C SER A 147 38.32 -2.89 13.47
N SER A 148 37.35 -3.81 13.42
CA SER A 148 36.84 -4.40 12.17
C SER A 148 35.81 -3.53 11.44
N GLY A 149 35.37 -2.41 12.03
CA GLY A 149 34.27 -1.60 11.47
C GLY A 149 32.89 -2.27 11.57
N SER A 150 32.78 -3.42 12.26
CA SER A 150 31.51 -4.16 12.39
C SER A 150 30.49 -3.46 13.30
N TRP A 151 30.89 -2.41 14.01
CA TRP A 151 30.00 -1.59 14.85
C TRP A 151 28.82 -0.99 14.05
N ALA A 152 29.01 -0.69 12.76
CA ALA A 152 27.94 -0.17 11.91
C ALA A 152 26.80 -1.20 11.74
N LYS A 153 27.13 -2.48 11.58
CA LYS A 153 26.13 -3.56 11.50
C LYS A 153 25.39 -3.74 12.81
N LEU A 154 26.10 -3.63 13.94
CA LEU A 154 25.46 -3.66 15.27
C LEU A 154 24.53 -2.47 15.48
N ALA A 155 24.94 -1.28 15.03
CA ALA A 155 24.11 -0.07 15.14
C ALA A 155 22.83 -0.19 14.31
N VAL A 156 22.94 -0.66 13.05
CA VAL A 156 21.79 -0.93 12.19
C VAL A 156 20.88 -1.99 12.82
N GLY A 157 21.45 -3.12 13.28
CA GLY A 157 20.67 -4.16 13.94
C GLY A 157 19.99 -3.68 15.24
N GLY A 158 20.63 -2.79 16.00
CA GLY A 158 20.02 -2.15 17.16
C GLY A 158 18.85 -1.23 16.79
N LEU A 159 18.97 -0.49 15.69
CA LEU A 159 17.89 0.34 15.18
C LEU A 159 16.71 -0.49 14.66
N GLU A 160 17.00 -1.60 13.97
CA GLU A 160 15.98 -2.57 13.52
C GLU A 160 15.24 -3.20 14.71
N ALA A 161 15.97 -3.62 15.75
CA ALA A 161 15.38 -4.14 16.98
C ALA A 161 14.49 -3.10 17.68
N TYR A 162 14.93 -1.84 17.73
CA TYR A 162 14.12 -0.74 18.26
C TYR A 162 12.85 -0.49 17.42
N GLY A 163 12.96 -0.58 16.10
CA GLY A 163 11.82 -0.50 15.18
C GLY A 163 10.78 -1.60 15.46
N LEU A 164 11.22 -2.86 15.59
CA LEU A 164 10.35 -3.98 15.93
C LEU A 164 9.68 -3.79 17.30
N TYR A 165 10.41 -3.28 18.29
CA TYR A 165 9.84 -2.93 19.59
C TYR A 165 8.69 -1.93 19.47
N LYS A 166 8.87 -0.85 18.68
CA LYS A 166 7.82 0.15 18.44
C LYS A 166 6.62 -0.40 17.67
N ILE A 167 6.83 -1.32 16.73
CA ILE A 167 5.73 -2.03 16.08
C ILE A 167 4.95 -2.86 17.10
N GLY A 168 5.64 -3.54 18.02
CA GLY A 168 5.01 -4.24 19.15
C GLY A 168 4.19 -3.30 20.04
N GLU A 169 4.70 -2.10 20.32
CA GLU A 169 3.98 -1.07 21.09
C GLU A 169 2.71 -0.59 20.36
N ILE A 170 2.76 -0.43 19.04
CA ILE A 170 1.60 -0.09 18.20
C ILE A 170 0.55 -1.22 18.25
N LEU A 171 1.00 -2.48 18.12
CA LEU A 171 0.10 -3.65 18.20
C LEU A 171 -0.53 -3.81 19.59
N GLY A 172 0.26 -3.63 20.66
CA GLY A 172 -0.21 -3.72 22.03
C GLY A 172 -1.22 -2.62 22.39
N ARG A 173 -0.99 -1.39 21.89
CA ARG A 173 -1.94 -0.28 22.08
C ARG A 173 -3.07 -0.27 21.06
N ARG A 174 -2.96 -1.01 19.95
CA ARG A 174 -3.91 -1.00 18.81
C ARG A 174 -4.18 0.39 18.23
N HIS A 175 -3.22 1.30 18.36
CA HIS A 175 -3.30 2.68 17.88
C HIS A 175 -2.00 3.04 17.12
N LEU A 176 -2.15 3.65 15.94
CA LEU A 176 -1.03 4.03 15.07
C LEU A 176 -0.31 5.30 15.54
N ILE A 177 -1.03 6.25 16.17
CA ILE A 177 -0.50 7.57 16.56
C ILE A 177 -0.97 7.89 17.98
N GLY A 178 -0.02 8.15 18.88
CA GLY A 178 -0.26 8.65 20.22
C GLY A 178 -1.07 7.70 21.13
N TYR A 179 -1.29 8.16 22.36
CA TYR A 179 -2.30 7.59 23.25
C TYR A 179 -3.61 8.31 23.04
N ASN A 180 -4.72 7.58 23.03
CA ASN A 180 -6.04 8.19 23.11
C ASN A 180 -6.26 8.66 24.54
N VAL A 181 -5.79 9.87 24.85
CA VAL A 181 -6.11 10.54 26.11
C VAL A 181 -7.41 11.29 25.87
N PRO A 182 -8.51 10.93 26.55
CA PRO A 182 -9.76 11.63 26.34
C PRO A 182 -9.60 13.08 26.83
N ALA A 183 -10.11 14.04 26.05
CA ALA A 183 -9.87 15.48 26.26
C ALA A 183 -10.33 16.00 27.64
N ASN A 184 -11.23 15.28 28.30
CA ASN A 184 -11.69 15.57 29.67
C ASN A 184 -10.64 15.27 30.76
N ALA A 185 -9.58 14.52 30.45
CA ALA A 185 -8.51 14.19 31.39
C ALA A 185 -7.39 15.26 31.44
N VAL A 186 -7.38 16.21 30.52
CA VAL A 186 -6.29 17.20 30.35
C VAL A 186 -6.61 18.56 31.02
N GLY A 187 -7.79 18.73 31.62
CA GLY A 187 -8.28 20.03 32.10
C GLY A 187 -8.75 20.10 33.55
N GLN A 188 -8.40 19.14 34.43
CA GLN A 188 -8.68 19.24 35.86
C GLN A 188 -7.39 19.38 36.67
N HIS A 189 -6.74 20.53 36.53
CA HIS A 189 -5.76 21.06 37.49
C HIS A 189 -5.83 22.58 37.48
#